data_AF-A0ABD6C9F6-F1
#
_entry.id   AF-A0ABD6C9F6-F1
#
_cell.length_a   1.000
_cell.length_b   1.000
_cell.length_c   1.000
_cell.angle_alpha   90.00
_cell.angle_beta   90.00
_cell.angle_gamma   90.00
#
_symmetry.space_group_name_H-M   'P 1'
#
loop_
_entity.id
_entity.type
_entity.pdbx_description
1 polymer ?
#
loop_
_entity_poly.entity_id
_entity_poly.type
_entity_poly.pdbx_seq_one_letter_code
_entity_poly.pdbx_strand_id
1 'polypeptide(L)'
;MPSLDSVAIEWLASGAFVVLLGALIKFAGWTWLLAGYSESTSSVSDDVVRDMAGNTILRVGIATVVVGVLASVTTPPAYLEPVVGAVIVLDVGRLIYRLNTWSPSQTA
;
A
#
# COMPACT_ATOMS: atom_id res chain seq x y z
N MET A 1 28.46 -13.90 -10.45
CA MET A 1 27.44 -13.38 -9.50
C MET A 1 26.08 -13.76 -10.07
N PRO A 2 25.15 -14.34 -9.30
CA PRO A 2 23.79 -14.52 -9.81
C PRO A 2 23.22 -13.13 -10.08
N SER A 3 22.98 -12.82 -11.36
CA SER A 3 22.29 -11.59 -11.75
C SER A 3 20.82 -11.78 -11.43
N LEU A 4 20.26 -10.89 -10.62
CA LEU A 4 18.82 -10.86 -10.42
C LEU A 4 18.17 -10.49 -11.75
N ASP A 5 17.13 -11.24 -12.12
CA ASP A 5 16.33 -10.91 -13.31
C ASP A 5 15.74 -9.51 -13.16
N SER A 6 15.67 -8.76 -14.27
CA SER A 6 15.18 -7.37 -14.29
C SER A 6 13.79 -7.25 -13.66
N VAL A 7 12.94 -8.25 -13.86
CA VAL A 7 11.60 -8.34 -13.28
C VAL A 7 11.67 -8.40 -11.75
N ALA A 8 12.54 -9.24 -11.18
CA ALA A 8 12.68 -9.34 -9.73
C ALA A 8 13.15 -8.01 -9.10
N ILE A 9 14.09 -7.31 -9.75
CA ILE A 9 14.57 -6.00 -9.31
C ILE A 9 13.43 -4.98 -9.33
N GLU A 10 12.62 -4.96 -10.39
CA GLU A 10 11.49 -4.03 -10.52
C GLU A 10 10.44 -4.23 -9.42
N TRP A 11 10.06 -5.49 -9.15
CA TRP A 11 9.13 -5.81 -8.06
C TRP A 11 9.70 -5.44 -6.69
N LEU A 12 10.97 -5.75 -6.43
CA LEU A 12 11.62 -5.43 -5.16
C LEU A 12 11.75 -3.91 -4.95
N ALA A 13 12.20 -3.17 -5.95
CA ALA A 13 12.38 -1.72 -5.87
C ALA A 13 11.03 -1.01 -5.69
N SER A 14 10.03 -1.37 -6.49
CA SER A 14 8.68 -0.84 -6.38
C SER A 14 8.05 -1.16 -5.03
N GLY A 15 8.17 -2.42 -4.59
CA GLY A 15 7.66 -2.87 -3.30
C GLY A 15 8.32 -2.13 -2.14
N ALA A 16 9.66 -2.01 -2.13
CA ALA A 16 10.40 -1.31 -1.09
C ALA A 16 10.02 0.18 -1.03
N PHE A 17 9.84 0.82 -2.18
CA PHE A 17 9.39 2.21 -2.25
C PHE A 17 7.98 2.37 -1.66
N VAL A 18 7.05 1.48 -2.01
CA VAL A 18 5.67 1.50 -1.47
C VAL A 18 5.67 1.21 0.04
N VAL A 19 6.49 0.28 0.52
CA VAL A 19 6.66 0.01 1.96
C VAL A 19 7.16 1.26 2.68
N LEU A 20 8.16 1.95 2.14
CA LEU A 20 8.70 3.17 2.72
C LEU A 20 7.61 4.24 2.85
N LEU A 21 6.83 4.49 1.79
CA LEU A 21 5.72 5.45 1.83
C LEU A 21 4.65 5.05 2.85
N GLY A 22 4.25 3.78 2.86
CA GLY A 22 3.29 3.26 3.83
C GLY A 22 3.78 3.38 5.27
N ALA A 23 5.07 3.15 5.51
CA ALA A 23 5.70 3.29 6.82
C ALA A 23 5.76 4.76 7.25
N LEU A 24 6.10 5.68 6.36
CA LEU A 24 6.09 7.13 6.64
C LEU A 24 4.68 7.62 6.98
N ILE A 25 3.67 7.16 6.24
CA ILE A 25 2.27 7.45 6.56
C ILE A 25 1.94 6.84 7.92
N LYS A 26 2.02 5.51 8.09
CA LYS A 26 1.57 4.79 9.31
C LYS A 26 2.37 5.10 10.58
N PHE A 27 3.67 5.35 10.51
CA PHE A 27 4.55 5.47 11.69
C PHE A 27 5.11 6.88 11.90
N ALA A 28 5.30 7.68 10.86
CA ALA A 28 5.69 9.08 11.00
C ALA A 28 4.52 10.06 10.92
N GLY A 29 3.33 9.61 10.49
CA GLY A 29 2.14 10.47 10.37
C GLY A 29 2.21 11.42 9.20
N TRP A 30 2.94 11.04 8.15
CA TRP A 30 3.09 11.87 6.96
C TRP A 30 1.88 11.73 6.04
N THR A 31 0.69 12.04 6.55
CA THR A 31 -0.56 12.00 5.78
C THR A 31 -0.62 13.07 4.70
N TRP A 32 0.24 14.09 4.74
CA TRP A 32 0.45 15.03 3.63
C TRP A 32 0.94 14.36 2.33
N LEU A 33 1.51 13.14 2.43
CA LEU A 33 1.86 12.32 1.26
C LEU A 33 0.60 11.80 0.54
N LEU A 34 -0.55 11.78 1.22
CA LEU A 34 -1.83 11.44 0.62
C LEU A 34 -2.37 12.67 -0.11
N ALA A 35 -2.23 12.66 -1.43
CA ALA A 35 -2.71 13.75 -2.27
C ALA A 35 -4.21 14.01 -2.02
N GLY A 36 -4.55 15.27 -1.77
CA GLY A 36 -5.93 15.72 -1.57
C GLY A 36 -6.47 15.54 -0.14
N TYR A 37 -5.72 14.90 0.76
CA TYR A 37 -6.08 14.87 2.18
C TYR A 37 -5.48 16.07 2.92
N SER A 38 -6.28 16.68 3.80
CA SER A 38 -5.83 17.69 4.73
C SER A 38 -6.69 17.63 5.99
N GLU A 39 -6.04 17.59 7.16
CA GLU A 39 -6.69 17.53 8.47
C GLU A 39 -7.71 18.65 8.67
N SER A 40 -7.45 19.86 8.14
CA SER A 40 -8.33 21.02 8.31
C SER A 40 -9.61 20.98 7.48
N THR A 41 -9.69 20.10 6.48
CA THR A 41 -10.81 20.06 5.52
C THR A 41 -11.54 18.71 5.49
N SER A 42 -10.93 17.66 6.04
CA SER A 42 -11.53 16.32 6.09
C SER A 42 -12.31 16.09 7.38
N SER A 43 -13.42 15.38 7.26
CA SER A 43 -14.22 14.91 8.41
C SER A 43 -13.59 13.72 9.14
N VAL A 44 -12.62 13.06 8.52
CA VAL A 44 -11.89 11.91 9.07
C VAL A 44 -10.59 12.42 9.69
N SER A 45 -10.32 12.02 10.93
CA SER A 45 -9.12 12.45 11.65
C SER A 45 -7.84 11.81 11.11
N ASP A 46 -6.72 12.48 11.38
CA ASP A 46 -5.40 12.06 10.91
C ASP A 46 -5.03 10.66 11.36
N ASP A 47 -5.30 10.33 12.62
CA ASP A 47 -5.02 9.01 13.19
C ASP A 47 -5.75 7.88 12.45
N VAL A 48 -7.01 8.10 12.04
CA VAL A 48 -7.79 7.11 11.30
C VAL A 48 -7.26 6.95 9.88
N VAL A 49 -6.98 8.06 9.20
CA VAL A 49 -6.45 8.03 7.83
C VAL A 49 -5.08 7.37 7.80
N ARG A 50 -4.20 7.78 8.71
CA ARG A 50 -2.87 7.20 8.91
C ARG A 50 -2.93 5.70 9.16
N ASP A 51 -3.83 5.25 10.03
CA ASP A 51 -3.92 3.82 10.33
C ASP A 51 -4.54 3.04 9.17
N MET A 52 -5.65 3.51 8.59
CA MET A 52 -6.30 2.81 7.47
C MET A 52 -5.45 2.84 6.20
N ALA A 53 -5.08 4.03 5.71
CA ALA A 53 -4.35 4.18 4.46
C ALA A 53 -2.91 3.67 4.59
N GLY A 54 -2.22 4.04 5.67
CA GLY A 54 -0.85 3.59 5.91
C GLY A 54 -0.75 2.06 6.02
N ASN A 55 -1.70 1.41 6.71
CA ASN A 55 -1.73 -0.05 6.80
C ASN A 55 -2.04 -0.74 5.46
N THR A 56 -2.96 -0.18 4.67
CA THR A 56 -3.24 -0.69 3.32
C THR A 56 -2.01 -0.59 2.42
N ILE A 57 -1.36 0.59 2.37
CA ILE A 57 -0.16 0.82 1.57
C ILE A 57 0.98 -0.10 2.01
N LEU A 58 1.19 -0.29 3.33
CA LEU A 58 2.18 -1.23 3.84
C LEU A 58 1.89 -2.67 3.41
N ARG A 59 0.64 -3.12 3.49
CA ARG A 59 0.26 -4.47 3.06
C ARG A 59 0.54 -4.68 1.58
N VAL A 60 0.17 -3.71 0.74
CA VAL A 60 0.46 -3.75 -0.70
C VAL A 60 1.97 -3.80 -0.93
N GLY A 61 2.74 -2.89 -0.32
CA GLY A 61 4.19 -2.86 -0.46
C GLY A 61 4.87 -4.17 -0.03
N ILE A 62 4.47 -4.73 1.12
CA ILE A 62 5.00 -6.01 1.62
C ILE A 62 4.66 -7.14 0.64
N ALA A 63 3.43 -7.20 0.14
CA ALA A 63 3.03 -8.21 -0.84
C ALA A 63 3.85 -8.08 -2.14
N THR A 64 4.07 -6.87 -2.63
CA THR A 64 4.90 -6.59 -3.81
C THR A 64 6.36 -7.02 -3.59
N VAL A 65 6.93 -6.76 -2.41
CA VAL A 65 8.28 -7.26 -2.05
C VAL A 65 8.31 -8.79 -2.04
N VAL A 66 7.31 -9.45 -1.46
CA VAL A 66 7.21 -10.91 -1.45
C VAL A 66 7.15 -11.47 -2.87
N VAL A 67 6.40 -10.84 -3.78
CA VAL A 67 6.38 -11.21 -5.21
C VAL A 67 7.77 -11.07 -5.83
N GLY A 68 8.50 -9.98 -5.55
CA GLY A 68 9.86 -9.79 -6.04
C GLY A 68 10.86 -10.83 -5.51
N VAL A 69 10.74 -11.20 -4.23
CA VAL A 69 11.53 -12.30 -3.64
C VAL A 69 11.22 -13.62 -4.34
N LEU A 70 9.94 -13.95 -4.56
CA LEU A 70 9.56 -15.15 -5.30
C LEU A 70 10.09 -15.14 -6.73
N ALA A 71 9.99 -14.01 -7.44
CA ALA A 71 10.49 -13.85 -8.80
C ALA A 71 12.02 -13.95 -8.89
N SER A 72 12.74 -13.74 -7.78
CA SER A 72 14.21 -13.92 -7.75
C SER A 72 14.64 -15.38 -7.72
N VAL A 73 13.75 -16.28 -7.29
CA VAL A 73 14.03 -17.72 -7.14
C VAL A 73 13.14 -18.62 -8.01
N THR A 74 12.13 -18.05 -8.68
CA THR A 74 11.18 -18.76 -9.56
C THR A 74 10.84 -17.91 -10.77
N THR A 75 10.33 -18.55 -11.83
CA THR A 75 9.76 -17.84 -12.99
C THR A 75 8.25 -17.64 -12.75
N PRO A 76 7.79 -16.43 -12.41
CA PRO A 76 6.38 -16.20 -12.15
C PRO A 76 5.54 -16.36 -13.43
N PRO A 77 4.31 -16.87 -13.33
CA PRO A 77 3.44 -17.00 -14.48
C PRO A 77 2.96 -15.62 -14.97
N ALA A 78 2.73 -15.48 -16.28
CA ALA A 78 2.36 -14.19 -16.90
C ALA A 78 1.06 -13.56 -16.35
N TYR A 79 0.14 -14.36 -15.80
CA TYR A 79 -1.09 -13.84 -15.19
C TYR A 79 -0.88 -13.26 -13.79
N LEU A 80 0.30 -13.42 -13.17
CA LEU A 80 0.56 -12.93 -11.82
C LEU A 80 0.47 -11.41 -11.76
N GLU A 81 1.08 -10.72 -12.72
CA GLU A 81 1.09 -9.26 -12.80
C GLU A 81 -0.33 -8.65 -12.84
N PRO A 82 -1.24 -9.06 -13.76
CA PRO A 82 -2.60 -8.53 -13.76
C PRO A 82 -3.41 -8.93 -12.51
N VAL A 83 -3.15 -10.11 -11.92
CA VAL A 83 -3.79 -10.51 -10.66
C VAL A 83 -3.38 -9.61 -9.51
N VAL A 84 -2.08 -9.32 -9.37
CA VAL A 84 -1.58 -8.40 -8.34
C VAL A 84 -2.17 -7.01 -8.55
N GLY A 85 -2.19 -6.51 -9.79
CA GLY A 85 -2.85 -5.25 -10.12
C GLY A 85 -4.32 -5.21 -9.71
N ALA A 86 -5.09 -6.26 -10.01
CA ALA A 86 -6.49 -6.36 -9.61
C ALA A 86 -6.66 -6.35 -8.08
N VAL A 87 -5.82 -7.07 -7.34
CA VAL A 87 -5.84 -7.08 -5.88
C VAL A 87 -5.55 -5.69 -5.31
N ILE A 88 -4.56 -4.97 -5.86
CA ILE A 88 -4.24 -3.61 -5.44
C ILE A 88 -5.44 -2.68 -5.67
N VAL A 89 -6.09 -2.76 -6.83
CA VAL A 89 -7.29 -1.95 -7.13
C VAL A 89 -8.41 -2.26 -6.13
N LEU A 90 -8.63 -3.53 -5.80
CA LEU A 90 -9.63 -3.92 -4.80
C LEU A 90 -9.29 -3.39 -3.41
N ASP A 91 -8.02 -3.46 -2.99
CA ASP A 91 -7.58 -2.95 -1.70
C ASP A 91 -7.72 -1.42 -1.59
N VAL A 92 -7.39 -0.69 -2.66
CA VAL A 92 -7.59 0.77 -2.75
C VAL A 92 -9.08 1.11 -2.76
N GLY A 93 -9.89 0.41 -3.56
CA GLY A 93 -11.34 0.60 -3.58
C GLY A 93 -11.99 0.35 -2.22
N ARG A 94 -11.54 -0.71 -1.52
CA ARG A 94 -11.96 -1.02 -0.15
C ARG A 94 -11.55 0.06 0.84
N LEU A 95 -10.33 0.61 0.71
CA LEU A 95 -9.86 1.72 1.55
C LEU A 95 -10.73 2.96 1.36
N ILE A 96 -10.96 3.37 0.11
CA ILE A 96 -11.81 4.52 -0.23
C ILE A 96 -13.22 4.32 0.30
N TYR A 97 -13.80 3.14 0.08
CA TYR A 97 -15.11 2.79 0.61
C TYR A 97 -15.16 2.94 2.14
N ARG A 98 -14.18 2.37 2.86
CA ARG A 98 -14.12 2.44 4.33
C ARG A 98 -13.99 3.86 4.85
N LEU A 99 -13.17 4.69 4.21
CA LEU A 99 -13.01 6.09 4.57
C LEU A 99 -14.30 6.89 4.30
N ASN A 100 -14.98 6.62 3.18
CA ASN A 100 -16.23 7.28 2.82
C ASN A 100 -17.40 6.89 3.73
N THR A 101 -17.46 5.63 4.17
CA THR A 101 -18.48 5.15 5.13
C THR A 101 -18.03 5.28 6.58
N TRP A 102 -16.91 5.94 6.85
CA TRP A 102 -16.43 6.10 8.20
C TRP A 102 -17.41 6.95 8.99
N SER A 103 -17.82 6.46 10.15
CA SER A 103 -18.60 7.20 11.13
C SER A 103 -17.78 7.23 12.42
N PRO A 104 -17.64 8.39 13.09
CA PRO A 104 -17.01 8.44 14.40
C PRO A 104 -17.72 7.44 15.31
N SER A 105 -16.99 6.47 15.85
CA SER A 105 -17.53 5.58 16.87
C SER A 105 -18.00 6.46 18.02
N GLN A 106 -19.31 6.50 18.26
CA GLN A 106 -19.89 7.18 19.42
C GLN A 106 -19.63 6.30 20.65
N THR A 107 -18.37 6.19 21.06
CA THR A 107 -18.00 5.67 22.37
C THR A 107 -18.17 6.81 23.36
N ALA A 108 -19.30 6.75 24.06
CA ALA A 108 -19.65 7.57 25.22
C ALA A 108 -18.67 7.38 26.39
#